data_AF-A0A651FN22-F1
#
_entry.id   AF-A0A651FN22-F1
#
_cell.length_a   1.000
_cell.length_b   1.000
_cell.length_c   1.000
_cell.angle_alpha   90.00
_cell.angle_beta   90.00
_cell.angle_gamma   90.00
#
_symmetry.space_group_name_H-M   'P 1'
#
loop_
_entity.id
_entity.type
_entity.pdbx_description
1 polymer ?
#
loop_
_entity_poly.entity_id
_entity_poly.type
_entity_poly.pdbx_seq_one_letter_code
_entity_poly.pdbx_strand_id
1 'polypeptide(L)'
;MKKNVSTDTARELSERASGSGGRNTSSPSREFFLQNIRGRYGFLLLQKKKELSRAPDEKAAEKIRSSIDRYQSQLEKFEKAVANIPPQFSLTELKYTRISKEQNQKVEHEYSDYVRPRFLMFLAEKFPDDLKKLGICDHGITRMKNGLDPADEHRNIYNMTVDHIIERAGSGDWGENRALDGDIPKNSGRRATYKVNHFDNLIMLPAPIHDDIKNAINEVQDLPSLKPGETAWAMMMVTRGRTDAECYMYMPADAQEQKKYVHKNKRNLMNEIYQVVVLAGHMTSESRLFNEFADLSHKHGGAAAQQKGALSKKFNGSEDAQFIFNRRIKPLAREFDALLDSIEARIAEEKKHNPGAAKDYEDRLSSALQRPVFGALQNQIRSVENVTGERVGQSVFQRRRKMLDDLGAGSPANQNNGQNNGQNNGRNHGLSGYAQRKKPRGNG
;
A
#
# COMPACT_ATOMS: atom_id res chain seq x y z
N MET A 1 -7.12 -19.00 -23.37
CA MET A 1 -7.52 -17.71 -22.76
C MET A 1 -7.13 -17.76 -21.29
N LYS A 2 -6.37 -16.78 -20.81
CA LYS A 2 -5.99 -16.70 -19.40
C LYS A 2 -7.17 -16.13 -18.60
N LYS A 3 -7.54 -16.81 -17.51
CA LYS A 3 -8.61 -16.40 -16.62
C LYS A 3 -8.02 -15.41 -15.60
N ASN A 4 -8.32 -14.12 -15.70
CA ASN A 4 -8.26 -13.25 -14.52
C ASN A 4 -9.26 -13.75 -13.47
N VAL A 5 -9.29 -13.14 -12.28
CA VAL A 5 -10.39 -13.30 -11.33
C VAL A 5 -11.65 -12.65 -11.92
N SER A 6 -12.18 -13.25 -12.99
CA SER A 6 -13.51 -13.04 -13.55
C SER A 6 -14.54 -13.43 -12.51
N THR A 7 -15.80 -13.06 -12.70
CA THR A 7 -16.93 -13.49 -11.87
C THR A 7 -16.91 -15.01 -11.62
N ASP A 8 -16.62 -15.78 -12.67
CA ASP A 8 -16.57 -17.25 -12.64
C ASP A 8 -15.33 -17.76 -11.92
N THR A 9 -14.17 -17.13 -12.15
CA THR A 9 -12.93 -17.48 -11.46
C THR A 9 -13.04 -17.14 -9.97
N ALA A 10 -13.53 -15.96 -9.60
CA ALA A 10 -13.75 -15.56 -8.22
C ALA A 10 -14.67 -16.56 -7.49
N ARG A 11 -15.76 -16.97 -8.16
CA ARG A 11 -16.71 -17.96 -7.64
C ARG A 11 -16.09 -19.35 -7.50
N GLU A 12 -15.44 -19.85 -8.56
CA GLU A 12 -14.71 -21.13 -8.59
C GLU A 12 -13.60 -21.18 -7.53
N LEU A 13 -12.93 -20.04 -7.28
CA LEU A 13 -11.89 -19.90 -6.27
C LEU A 13 -12.45 -19.86 -4.85
N SER A 14 -13.60 -19.21 -4.66
CA SER A 14 -14.28 -19.20 -3.36
C SER A 14 -14.76 -20.59 -2.93
N GLU A 15 -15.19 -21.40 -3.89
CA GLU A 15 -15.62 -22.78 -3.65
C GLU A 15 -14.44 -23.68 -3.27
N ARG A 16 -13.25 -23.46 -3.85
CA ARG A 16 -12.02 -24.21 -3.54
C ARG A 16 -11.39 -23.82 -2.19
N ALA A 17 -11.47 -22.56 -1.78
CA ALA A 17 -10.90 -22.08 -0.51
C ALA A 17 -11.60 -22.61 0.76
N SER A 18 -12.72 -23.34 0.61
CA SER A 18 -13.54 -23.81 1.75
C SER A 18 -13.07 -25.13 2.37
N GLY A 19 -12.05 -25.78 1.81
CA GLY A 19 -11.76 -27.19 2.10
C GLY A 19 -12.90 -28.10 1.63
N SER A 20 -12.58 -29.32 1.23
CA SER A 20 -13.50 -30.31 0.64
C SER A 20 -14.59 -30.86 1.59
N GLY A 21 -14.92 -30.17 2.70
CA GLY A 21 -15.81 -30.67 3.76
C GLY A 21 -17.15 -29.95 3.93
N GLY A 22 -17.37 -28.81 3.28
CA GLY A 22 -18.64 -28.07 3.39
C GLY A 22 -19.67 -28.56 2.37
N ARG A 23 -20.82 -29.05 2.82
CA ARG A 23 -22.01 -29.27 1.97
C ARG A 23 -22.19 -28.09 1.03
N ASN A 24 -22.41 -28.35 -0.26
CA ASN A 24 -22.76 -27.35 -1.28
C ASN A 24 -23.96 -26.51 -0.83
N THR A 25 -23.72 -25.45 -0.06
CA THR A 25 -24.68 -24.40 0.17
C THR A 25 -24.56 -23.48 -1.02
N SER A 26 -25.61 -23.45 -1.85
CA SER A 26 -25.71 -22.48 -2.94
C SER A 26 -25.44 -21.09 -2.39
N SER A 27 -24.58 -20.33 -3.07
CA SER A 27 -24.30 -18.93 -2.68
C SER A 27 -25.62 -18.15 -2.57
N PRO A 28 -25.83 -17.35 -1.51
CA PRO A 28 -26.99 -16.47 -1.45
C PRO A 28 -27.03 -15.54 -2.66
N SER A 29 -28.21 -15.12 -3.11
CA SER A 29 -28.27 -14.15 -4.21
C SER A 29 -27.79 -12.76 -3.78
N ARG A 30 -27.30 -11.98 -4.73
CA ARG A 30 -27.01 -10.56 -4.56
C ARG A 30 -28.16 -9.82 -3.88
N GLU A 31 -29.39 -10.00 -4.34
CA GLU A 31 -30.57 -9.33 -3.77
C GLU A 31 -30.76 -9.72 -2.30
N PHE A 32 -30.55 -10.98 -1.94
CA PHE A 32 -30.57 -11.43 -0.55
C PHE A 32 -29.52 -10.72 0.29
N PHE A 33 -28.29 -10.58 -0.20
CA PHE A 33 -27.22 -9.85 0.49
C PHE A 33 -27.58 -8.39 0.75
N LEU A 34 -28.03 -7.70 -0.29
CA LEU A 34 -28.41 -6.29 -0.18
C LEU A 34 -29.56 -6.11 0.83
N GLN A 35 -30.58 -6.97 0.77
CA GLN A 35 -31.69 -6.95 1.72
C GLN A 35 -31.26 -7.29 3.15
N ASN A 36 -30.35 -8.24 3.34
CA ASN A 36 -29.84 -8.61 4.66
C ASN A 36 -29.06 -7.45 5.29
N ILE A 37 -28.16 -6.80 4.54
CA ILE A 37 -27.43 -5.61 5.02
C ILE A 37 -28.41 -4.52 5.45
N ARG A 38 -29.39 -4.19 4.59
CA ARG A 38 -30.45 -3.20 4.89
C ARG A 38 -31.24 -3.58 6.14
N GLY A 39 -31.67 -4.84 6.24
CA GLY A 39 -32.43 -5.35 7.38
C GLY A 39 -31.64 -5.29 8.69
N ARG A 40 -30.36 -5.70 8.67
CA ARG A 40 -29.46 -5.65 9.83
C ARG A 40 -29.27 -4.22 10.33
N TYR A 41 -28.93 -3.30 9.44
CA TYR A 41 -28.74 -1.90 9.82
C TYR A 41 -30.04 -1.24 10.26
N GLY A 42 -31.17 -1.53 9.60
CA GLY A 42 -32.49 -1.08 10.03
C GLY A 42 -32.85 -1.57 11.44
N PHE A 43 -32.56 -2.83 11.75
CA PHE A 43 -32.76 -3.40 13.09
C PHE A 43 -31.84 -2.74 14.13
N LEU A 44 -30.55 -2.57 13.83
CA LEU A 44 -29.59 -1.91 14.73
C LEU A 44 -30.00 -0.47 15.05
N LEU A 45 -30.46 0.28 14.04
CA LEU A 45 -30.98 1.64 14.21
C LEU A 45 -32.22 1.66 15.10
N LEU A 46 -33.18 0.75 14.86
CA LEU A 46 -34.37 0.63 15.69
C LEU A 46 -34.02 0.30 17.15
N GLN A 47 -33.10 -0.64 17.36
CA GLN A 47 -32.62 -1.01 18.69
C GLN A 47 -31.97 0.18 19.40
N LYS A 48 -31.06 0.90 18.73
CA LYS A 48 -30.39 2.05 19.33
C LYS A 48 -31.34 3.21 19.61
N LYS A 49 -32.34 3.45 18.78
CA LYS A 49 -33.41 4.44 19.05
C LYS A 49 -34.24 4.05 20.29
N LYS A 50 -34.54 2.76 20.48
CA LYS A 50 -35.20 2.27 21.71
C LYS A 50 -34.30 2.44 22.93
N GLU A 51 -33.01 2.11 22.83
CA GLU A 51 -32.02 2.33 23.90
C GLU A 51 -31.93 3.82 24.27
N LEU A 52 -31.96 4.72 23.28
CA LEU A 52 -31.92 6.16 23.51
C LEU A 52 -33.11 6.65 24.35
N SER A 53 -34.32 6.14 24.09
CA SER A 53 -35.52 6.48 24.89
C SER A 53 -35.45 6.00 26.34
N ARG A 54 -34.51 5.10 26.65
CA ARG A 54 -34.28 4.51 27.98
C ARG A 54 -32.93 4.92 28.57
N ALA A 55 -32.26 5.92 27.99
CA ALA A 55 -30.95 6.34 28.46
C ALA A 55 -31.04 6.86 29.91
N PRO A 56 -30.17 6.40 30.83
CA PRO A 56 -30.23 6.79 32.24
C PRO A 56 -29.77 8.23 32.48
N ASP A 57 -28.94 8.77 31.58
CA ASP A 57 -28.38 10.11 31.63
C ASP A 57 -28.01 10.61 30.22
N GLU A 58 -27.69 11.90 30.12
CA GLU A 58 -27.36 12.55 28.86
C GLU A 58 -26.06 12.03 28.23
N LYS A 59 -25.08 11.62 29.05
CA LYS A 59 -23.81 11.08 28.56
C LYS A 59 -23.99 9.72 27.88
N ALA A 60 -24.87 8.88 28.42
CA ALA A 60 -25.29 7.64 27.80
C ALA A 60 -26.09 7.93 26.52
N ALA A 61 -27.00 8.90 26.56
CA ALA A 61 -27.77 9.34 25.40
C ALA A 61 -26.85 9.78 24.25
N GLU A 62 -25.84 10.60 24.52
CA GLU A 62 -24.89 11.10 23.52
C GLU A 62 -24.08 9.98 22.83
N LYS A 63 -23.63 8.98 23.60
CA LYS A 63 -22.97 7.79 23.04
C LYS A 63 -23.91 6.98 22.14
N ILE A 64 -25.18 6.87 22.53
CA ILE A 64 -26.19 6.17 21.73
C ILE A 64 -26.49 6.95 20.46
N ARG A 65 -26.66 8.28 20.52
CA ARG A 65 -26.83 9.15 19.34
C ARG A 65 -25.66 9.02 18.37
N SER A 66 -24.42 9.09 18.88
CA SER A 66 -23.21 8.88 18.07
C SER A 66 -23.21 7.51 17.36
N SER A 67 -23.75 6.47 18.00
CA SER A 67 -23.88 5.14 17.39
C SER A 67 -24.97 5.11 16.30
N ILE A 68 -26.10 5.80 16.53
CA ILE A 68 -27.18 5.96 15.54
C ILE A 68 -26.62 6.68 14.31
N ASP A 69 -25.97 7.82 14.49
CA ASP A 69 -25.40 8.63 13.40
C ASP A 69 -24.40 7.82 12.59
N ARG A 70 -23.53 7.05 13.26
CA ARG A 70 -22.59 6.15 12.60
C ARG A 70 -23.29 5.10 11.74
N TYR A 71 -24.29 4.39 12.29
CA TYR A 71 -25.01 3.36 11.53
C TYR A 71 -25.82 3.93 10.36
N GLN A 72 -26.42 5.11 10.56
CA GLN A 72 -27.15 5.79 9.50
C GLN A 72 -26.19 6.24 8.39
N SER A 73 -25.06 6.86 8.74
CA SER A 73 -24.04 7.27 7.77
C SER A 73 -23.48 6.07 6.99
N GLN A 74 -23.21 4.94 7.66
CA GLN A 74 -22.75 3.72 6.99
C GLN A 74 -23.79 3.17 6.00
N LEU A 75 -25.07 3.13 6.40
CA LEU A 75 -26.14 2.67 5.51
C LEU A 75 -26.31 3.62 4.31
N GLU A 76 -26.29 4.93 4.52
CA GLU A 76 -26.38 5.93 3.44
C GLU A 76 -25.21 5.83 2.47
N LYS A 77 -23.98 5.66 2.98
CA LYS A 77 -22.79 5.42 2.14
C LYS A 77 -22.92 4.13 1.33
N PHE A 78 -23.40 3.07 1.95
CA PHE A 78 -23.64 1.80 1.26
C PHE A 78 -24.69 1.92 0.14
N GLU A 79 -25.84 2.55 0.39
CA GLU A 79 -26.86 2.74 -0.64
C GLU A 79 -26.33 3.59 -1.79
N LYS A 80 -25.60 4.66 -1.47
CA LYS A 80 -24.93 5.49 -2.47
C LYS A 80 -23.91 4.67 -3.26
N ALA A 81 -23.08 3.86 -2.62
CA ALA A 81 -22.09 3.01 -3.28
C ALA A 81 -22.76 2.04 -4.25
N VAL A 82 -23.78 1.30 -3.80
CA VAL A 82 -24.52 0.32 -4.63
C VAL A 82 -25.17 0.98 -5.85
N ALA A 83 -25.72 2.18 -5.69
CA ALA A 83 -26.33 2.93 -6.79
C ALA A 83 -25.32 3.50 -7.80
N ASN A 84 -24.05 3.67 -7.40
CA ASN A 84 -23.01 4.31 -8.20
C ASN A 84 -21.91 3.34 -8.68
N ILE A 85 -22.14 2.02 -8.62
CA ILE A 85 -21.20 1.03 -9.14
C ILE A 85 -20.97 1.27 -10.63
N PRO A 86 -19.73 1.49 -11.08
CA PRO A 86 -19.46 1.72 -12.50
C PRO A 86 -19.85 0.51 -13.36
N PRO A 87 -20.36 0.68 -14.61
CA PRO A 87 -20.90 -0.40 -15.44
C PRO A 87 -19.97 -1.60 -15.72
N GLN A 88 -18.66 -1.36 -15.66
CA GLN A 88 -17.56 -2.31 -15.82
C GLN A 88 -17.31 -3.16 -14.56
N PHE A 89 -18.01 -2.92 -13.46
CA PHE A 89 -17.99 -3.76 -12.28
C PHE A 89 -19.33 -4.45 -12.04
N SER A 90 -19.26 -5.54 -11.28
CA SER A 90 -20.41 -6.17 -10.64
C SER A 90 -20.11 -6.45 -9.20
N LEU A 91 -21.16 -6.60 -8.40
CA LEU A 91 -21.06 -7.29 -7.14
C LEU A 91 -21.24 -8.78 -7.36
N THR A 92 -20.32 -9.54 -6.78
CA THR A 92 -20.29 -11.00 -6.87
C THR A 92 -20.15 -11.57 -5.48
N GLU A 93 -20.82 -12.69 -5.26
CA GLU A 93 -20.79 -13.40 -3.99
C GLU A 93 -19.54 -14.29 -3.93
N LEU A 94 -18.70 -14.05 -2.92
CA LEU A 94 -17.47 -14.78 -2.67
C LEU A 94 -17.44 -15.25 -1.21
N LYS A 95 -16.90 -16.45 -0.99
CA LYS A 95 -16.53 -16.89 0.35
C LYS A 95 -15.29 -16.15 0.83
N TYR A 96 -15.44 -15.45 1.93
CA TYR A 96 -14.40 -14.80 2.69
C TYR A 96 -13.99 -15.73 3.83
N THR A 97 -12.73 -16.18 3.84
CA THR A 97 -12.18 -17.01 4.92
C THR A 97 -11.08 -16.24 5.60
N ARG A 98 -11.27 -15.93 6.88
CA ARG A 98 -10.35 -15.08 7.62
C ARG A 98 -9.02 -15.79 7.84
N ILE A 99 -7.91 -15.16 7.48
CA ILE A 99 -6.57 -15.65 7.84
C ILE A 99 -6.09 -15.02 9.16
N SER A 100 -5.05 -15.59 9.76
CA SER A 100 -4.44 -15.02 10.97
C SER A 100 -3.82 -13.65 10.70
N LYS A 101 -3.66 -12.83 11.75
CA LYS A 101 -3.06 -11.49 11.64
C LYS A 101 -1.61 -11.58 11.18
N GLU A 102 -0.87 -12.54 11.71
CA GLU A 102 0.54 -12.79 11.40
C GLU A 102 0.69 -13.21 9.93
N GLN A 103 -0.21 -14.04 9.42
CA GLN A 103 -0.20 -14.43 8.02
C GLN A 103 -0.56 -13.25 7.11
N ASN A 104 -1.58 -12.46 7.48
CA ASN A 104 -1.95 -11.25 6.73
C ASN A 104 -0.79 -10.25 6.64
N GLN A 105 0.00 -10.09 7.72
CA GLN A 105 1.20 -9.24 7.70
C GLN A 105 2.26 -9.74 6.72
N LYS A 106 2.49 -11.06 6.62
CA LYS A 106 3.43 -11.64 5.64
C LYS A 106 2.95 -11.39 4.21
N VAL A 107 1.66 -11.56 3.96
CA VAL A 107 1.03 -11.28 2.65
C VAL A 107 1.16 -9.80 2.29
N GLU A 108 0.89 -8.91 3.24
CA GLU A 108 0.98 -7.46 3.07
C GLU A 108 2.42 -7.01 2.78
N HIS A 109 3.41 -7.52 3.51
CA HIS A 109 4.82 -7.22 3.26
C HIS A 109 5.25 -7.68 1.86
N GLU A 110 4.93 -8.91 1.46
CA GLU A 110 5.24 -9.38 0.11
C GLU A 110 4.56 -8.53 -0.97
N TYR A 111 3.30 -8.14 -0.72
CA TYR A 111 2.53 -7.29 -1.62
C TYR A 111 3.22 -5.94 -1.85
N SER A 112 3.49 -5.21 -0.76
CA SER A 112 4.09 -3.89 -0.79
C SER A 112 5.48 -3.90 -1.41
N ASP A 113 6.31 -4.85 -0.98
CA ASP A 113 7.74 -4.81 -1.25
C ASP A 113 8.08 -5.36 -2.64
N TYR A 114 7.32 -6.34 -3.14
CA TYR A 114 7.66 -7.10 -4.35
C TYR A 114 6.58 -7.04 -5.43
N VAL A 115 5.30 -7.24 -5.05
CA VAL A 115 4.23 -7.53 -6.01
C VAL A 115 3.67 -6.26 -6.64
N ARG A 116 3.23 -5.29 -5.84
CA ARG A 116 2.64 -4.03 -6.32
C ARG A 116 3.55 -3.29 -7.31
N PRO A 117 4.86 -3.12 -7.05
CA PRO A 117 5.76 -2.48 -8.00
C PRO A 117 5.81 -3.21 -9.34
N ARG A 118 5.87 -4.55 -9.32
CA ARG A 118 5.85 -5.36 -10.55
C ARG A 118 4.51 -5.31 -11.27
N PHE A 119 3.41 -5.21 -10.54
CA PHE A 119 2.09 -5.04 -11.13
C PHE A 119 2.00 -3.71 -11.90
N LEU A 120 2.47 -2.61 -11.31
CA LEU A 120 2.55 -1.31 -12.00
C LEU A 120 3.41 -1.39 -13.28
N MET A 121 4.55 -2.08 -13.21
CA MET A 121 5.39 -2.30 -14.39
C MET A 121 4.68 -3.11 -15.47
N PHE A 122 4.03 -4.20 -15.08
CA PHE A 122 3.23 -5.03 -15.97
C PHE A 122 2.18 -4.20 -16.70
N LEU A 123 1.43 -3.35 -15.99
CA LEU A 123 0.46 -2.45 -16.61
C LEU A 123 1.12 -1.51 -17.63
N ALA A 124 2.24 -0.89 -17.27
CA ALA A 124 2.92 0.08 -18.12
C ALA A 124 3.64 -0.52 -19.33
N GLU A 125 4.00 -1.80 -19.25
CA GLU A 125 4.63 -2.55 -20.34
C GLU A 125 3.60 -3.19 -21.28
N LYS A 126 2.47 -3.68 -20.73
CA LYS A 126 1.45 -4.40 -21.50
C LYS A 126 0.33 -3.51 -22.03
N PHE A 127 -0.06 -2.49 -21.28
CA PHE A 127 -1.23 -1.67 -21.57
C PHE A 127 -0.92 -0.15 -21.59
N PRO A 128 0.18 0.30 -22.23
CA PRO A 128 0.54 1.72 -22.21
C PRO A 128 -0.54 2.61 -22.85
N ASP A 129 -1.17 2.17 -23.93
CA ASP A 129 -2.21 2.96 -24.62
C ASP A 129 -3.48 3.05 -23.78
N ASP A 130 -3.85 2.00 -23.05
CA ASP A 130 -5.00 2.02 -22.16
C ASP A 130 -4.76 2.90 -20.93
N LEU A 131 -3.52 2.94 -20.41
CA LEU A 131 -3.11 3.91 -19.40
C LEU A 131 -3.23 5.36 -19.92
N LYS A 132 -2.90 5.62 -21.19
CA LYS A 132 -3.12 6.94 -21.81
C LYS A 132 -4.60 7.27 -21.91
N LYS A 133 -5.44 6.31 -22.33
CA LYS A 133 -6.90 6.49 -22.36
C LYS A 133 -7.48 6.76 -20.96
N LEU A 134 -6.92 6.11 -19.93
CA LEU A 134 -7.24 6.39 -18.53
C LEU A 134 -6.81 7.81 -18.09
N GLY A 135 -5.89 8.44 -18.82
CA GLY A 135 -5.45 9.82 -18.58
C GLY A 135 -4.06 9.92 -17.95
N ILE A 136 -3.33 8.81 -17.87
CA ILE A 136 -1.95 8.79 -17.40
C ILE A 136 -1.04 9.26 -18.54
N CYS A 137 -0.32 10.35 -18.32
CA CYS A 137 0.63 10.87 -19.30
C CYS A 137 1.90 10.00 -19.43
N ASP A 138 2.73 10.28 -20.44
CA ASP A 138 3.97 9.54 -20.71
C ASP A 138 4.96 9.53 -19.54
N HIS A 139 5.03 10.63 -18.78
CA HIS A 139 5.82 10.68 -17.55
C HIS A 139 5.32 9.67 -16.51
N GLY A 140 3.99 9.61 -16.31
CA GLY A 140 3.37 8.68 -15.38
C GLY A 140 3.58 7.22 -15.78
N ILE A 141 3.45 6.91 -17.06
CA ILE A 141 3.73 5.56 -17.59
C ILE A 141 5.21 5.20 -17.39
N THR A 142 6.12 6.15 -17.62
CA THR A 142 7.56 5.93 -17.38
C THR A 142 7.86 5.64 -15.91
N ARG A 143 7.19 6.32 -14.97
CA ARG A 143 7.30 6.01 -13.54
C ARG A 143 6.77 4.62 -13.21
N MET A 144 5.63 4.23 -13.79
CA MET A 144 5.08 2.90 -13.60
C MET A 144 6.00 1.79 -14.14
N LYS A 145 6.73 2.02 -15.25
CA LYS A 145 7.80 1.12 -15.75
C LYS A 145 8.98 0.96 -14.77
N ASN A 146 9.07 1.79 -13.76
CA ASN A 146 10.02 1.73 -12.66
C ASN A 146 9.39 1.19 -11.36
N GLY A 147 8.15 0.71 -11.42
CA GLY A 147 7.40 0.21 -10.27
C GLY A 147 6.99 1.30 -9.29
N LEU A 148 6.90 2.55 -9.77
CA LEU A 148 6.49 3.72 -8.99
C LEU A 148 5.09 4.16 -9.37
N ASP A 149 4.42 4.82 -8.43
CA ASP A 149 3.10 5.38 -8.69
C ASP A 149 3.13 6.42 -9.82
N PRO A 150 2.10 6.44 -10.68
CA PRO A 150 2.03 7.39 -11.78
C PRO A 150 1.95 8.82 -11.22
N ALA A 151 2.67 9.73 -11.86
CA ALA A 151 2.59 11.15 -11.62
C ALA A 151 2.69 11.90 -12.95
N ASP A 152 2.19 13.12 -13.02
CA ASP A 152 2.39 13.95 -14.21
C ASP A 152 3.81 14.55 -14.28
N GLU A 153 4.10 15.30 -15.34
CA GLU A 153 5.41 15.95 -15.54
C GLU A 153 5.76 16.94 -14.41
N HIS A 154 4.74 17.45 -13.74
CA HIS A 154 4.86 18.29 -12.55
C HIS A 154 4.81 17.47 -11.26
N ARG A 155 4.96 16.15 -11.31
CA ARG A 155 5.04 15.24 -10.17
C ARG A 155 3.78 15.22 -9.31
N ASN A 156 2.65 15.64 -9.86
CA ASN A 156 1.37 15.45 -9.19
C ASN A 156 0.99 13.97 -9.33
N ILE A 157 1.05 13.25 -8.21
CA ILE A 157 0.69 11.83 -8.16
C ILE A 157 -0.79 11.69 -8.53
N TYR A 158 -1.09 10.80 -9.47
CA TYR A 158 -2.48 10.43 -9.77
C TYR A 158 -3.04 9.66 -8.58
N ASN A 159 -4.25 10.01 -8.16
CA ASN A 159 -4.91 9.39 -7.01
C ASN A 159 -5.50 8.03 -7.40
N MET A 160 -4.60 7.08 -7.64
CA MET A 160 -4.86 5.71 -8.06
C MET A 160 -4.33 4.75 -6.99
N THR A 161 -5.06 3.68 -6.75
CA THR A 161 -4.70 2.60 -5.84
C THR A 161 -4.56 1.31 -6.62
N VAL A 162 -3.67 0.42 -6.16
CA VAL A 162 -3.67 -0.98 -6.56
C VAL A 162 -4.25 -1.75 -5.38
N ASP A 163 -5.23 -2.58 -5.68
CA ASP A 163 -6.05 -3.19 -4.65
C ASP A 163 -6.40 -4.63 -5.02
N HIS A 164 -6.79 -5.39 -4.01
CA HIS A 164 -7.14 -6.80 -4.11
C HIS A 164 -8.64 -6.96 -4.38
N ILE A 165 -9.01 -7.81 -5.35
CA ILE A 165 -10.40 -8.19 -5.59
C ILE A 165 -10.91 -9.05 -4.43
N ILE A 166 -10.18 -10.13 -4.12
CA ILE A 166 -10.32 -10.91 -2.89
C ILE A 166 -9.35 -10.32 -1.86
N GLU A 167 -9.90 -9.73 -0.81
CA GLU A 167 -9.16 -9.10 0.28
C GLU A 167 -8.11 -10.02 0.91
N ARG A 168 -6.90 -9.49 1.14
CA ARG A 168 -5.79 -10.22 1.79
C ARG A 168 -6.19 -10.92 3.07
N ALA A 169 -6.96 -10.24 3.92
CA ALA A 169 -7.31 -10.76 5.22
C ALA A 169 -8.41 -11.85 5.17
N GLY A 170 -9.10 -11.98 4.02
CA GLY A 170 -10.19 -12.92 3.79
C GLY A 170 -9.92 -13.98 2.75
N SER A 171 -8.65 -14.19 2.42
CA SER A 171 -8.26 -15.01 1.28
C SER A 171 -8.22 -16.52 1.57
N GLY A 172 -8.40 -16.95 2.83
CA GLY A 172 -8.23 -18.34 3.24
C GLY A 172 -6.95 -18.97 2.70
N ASP A 173 -7.08 -20.13 2.06
CA ASP A 173 -6.00 -20.88 1.42
C ASP A 173 -5.11 -20.05 0.48
N TRP A 174 -5.65 -18.99 -0.16
CA TRP A 174 -4.85 -18.14 -1.05
C TRP A 174 -3.85 -17.27 -0.31
N GLY A 175 -4.14 -16.95 0.95
CA GLY A 175 -3.24 -16.22 1.83
C GLY A 175 -2.13 -17.11 2.41
N GLU A 176 -2.30 -18.43 2.37
CA GLU A 176 -1.35 -19.40 2.93
C GLU A 176 -0.48 -20.05 1.85
N ASN A 177 -1.05 -20.27 0.67
CA ASN A 177 -0.39 -21.00 -0.41
C ASN A 177 0.33 -20.07 -1.38
N ARG A 178 1.56 -20.44 -1.71
CA ARG A 178 2.38 -19.75 -2.70
C ARG A 178 2.38 -20.50 -4.03
N ALA A 179 2.41 -19.77 -5.13
CA ALA A 179 2.53 -20.32 -6.47
C ALA A 179 3.20 -19.30 -7.41
N LEU A 180 3.68 -19.77 -8.55
CA LEU A 180 4.23 -18.91 -9.59
C LEU A 180 3.11 -18.20 -10.35
N ASP A 181 3.09 -16.88 -10.36
CA ASP A 181 2.10 -16.08 -11.07
C ASP A 181 2.31 -16.07 -12.60
N GLY A 182 1.36 -16.64 -13.35
CA GLY A 182 1.39 -16.82 -14.80
C GLY A 182 1.62 -15.57 -15.64
N ASP A 183 1.32 -14.40 -15.11
CA ASP A 183 1.37 -13.11 -15.81
C ASP A 183 2.68 -12.35 -15.58
N ILE A 184 3.42 -12.72 -14.53
CA ILE A 184 4.79 -12.24 -14.36
C ILE A 184 5.68 -12.86 -15.46
N PRO A 185 6.41 -12.05 -16.25
CA PRO A 185 7.31 -12.54 -17.28
C PRO A 185 8.34 -13.54 -16.72
N LYS A 186 8.62 -14.61 -17.47
CA LYS A 186 9.55 -15.67 -17.01
C LYS A 186 10.97 -15.16 -16.75
N ASN A 187 11.37 -14.09 -17.40
CA ASN A 187 12.70 -13.48 -17.36
C ASN A 187 12.80 -12.25 -16.43
N SER A 188 11.85 -12.04 -15.52
CA SER A 188 11.83 -10.87 -14.61
C SER A 188 12.15 -11.23 -13.15
N GLY A 189 12.96 -12.27 -12.91
CA GLY A 189 13.18 -12.80 -11.56
C GLY A 189 11.88 -13.31 -10.91
N ARG A 190 11.02 -13.98 -11.69
CA ARG A 190 9.72 -14.48 -11.22
C ARG A 190 9.93 -15.48 -10.07
N ARG A 191 9.28 -15.23 -8.93
CA ARG A 191 9.27 -16.14 -7.77
C ARG A 191 7.85 -16.53 -7.38
N ALA A 192 7.72 -17.57 -6.57
CA ALA A 192 6.43 -17.96 -6.02
C ALA A 192 5.98 -16.94 -4.96
N THR A 193 4.82 -16.32 -5.21
CA THR A 193 4.14 -15.37 -4.32
C THR A 193 2.88 -16.02 -3.76
N TYR A 194 2.34 -15.47 -2.67
CA TYR A 194 1.02 -15.89 -2.18
C TYR A 194 -0.01 -15.71 -3.29
N LYS A 195 -0.90 -16.68 -3.48
CA LYS A 195 -1.91 -16.64 -4.55
C LYS A 195 -2.78 -15.40 -4.47
N VAL A 196 -3.10 -14.94 -3.27
CA VAL A 196 -3.82 -13.66 -3.08
C VAL A 196 -3.08 -12.45 -3.66
N ASN A 197 -1.76 -12.52 -3.81
CA ASN A 197 -0.95 -11.48 -4.43
C ASN A 197 -0.67 -11.74 -5.92
N HIS A 198 -1.34 -12.70 -6.57
CA HIS A 198 -1.22 -12.86 -8.02
C HIS A 198 -1.94 -11.72 -8.74
N PHE A 199 -1.44 -11.33 -9.91
CA PHE A 199 -1.92 -10.20 -10.69
C PHE A 199 -3.38 -10.35 -11.11
N ASP A 200 -3.86 -11.58 -11.24
CA ASP A 200 -5.26 -11.90 -11.52
C ASP A 200 -6.22 -11.45 -10.41
N ASN A 201 -5.72 -11.30 -9.17
CA ASN A 201 -6.45 -10.78 -8.03
C ASN A 201 -6.19 -9.29 -7.76
N LEU A 202 -5.42 -8.62 -8.61
CA LEU A 202 -5.10 -7.20 -8.46
C LEU A 202 -5.81 -6.36 -9.50
N ILE A 203 -6.20 -5.16 -9.07
CA ILE A 203 -6.78 -4.16 -9.96
C ILE A 203 -6.29 -2.76 -9.59
N MET A 204 -5.99 -1.95 -10.60
CA MET A 204 -5.71 -0.53 -10.42
C MET A 204 -7.00 0.29 -10.54
N LEU A 205 -7.34 1.04 -9.50
CA LEU A 205 -8.59 1.80 -9.39
C LEU A 205 -8.31 3.26 -8.99
N PRO A 206 -9.11 4.23 -9.44
CA PRO A 206 -9.12 5.56 -8.84
C PRO A 206 -9.55 5.50 -7.37
N ALA A 207 -8.92 6.30 -6.51
CA ALA A 207 -9.22 6.30 -5.08
C ALA A 207 -10.71 6.56 -4.76
N PRO A 208 -11.46 7.44 -5.45
CA PRO A 208 -12.89 7.58 -5.17
C PRO A 208 -13.70 6.29 -5.42
N ILE A 209 -13.30 5.46 -6.38
CA ILE A 209 -13.97 4.17 -6.62
C ILE A 209 -13.60 3.17 -5.52
N HIS A 210 -12.33 3.14 -5.12
CA HIS A 210 -11.87 2.30 -4.03
C HIS A 210 -12.51 2.69 -2.68
N ASP A 211 -12.41 3.96 -2.30
CA ASP A 211 -12.79 4.45 -0.98
C ASP A 211 -14.30 4.68 -0.86
N ASP A 212 -14.94 5.31 -1.85
CA ASP A 212 -16.37 5.67 -1.74
C ASP A 212 -17.31 4.54 -2.16
N ILE A 213 -16.83 3.55 -2.93
CA ILE A 213 -17.67 2.46 -3.46
C ILE A 213 -17.27 1.11 -2.87
N LYS A 214 -16.04 0.62 -3.13
CA LYS A 214 -15.62 -0.70 -2.66
C LYS A 214 -15.57 -0.78 -1.13
N ASN A 215 -14.90 0.17 -0.48
CA ASN A 215 -14.77 0.16 0.98
C ASN A 215 -16.13 0.37 1.66
N ALA A 216 -17.00 1.24 1.13
CA ALA A 216 -18.36 1.40 1.64
C ALA A 216 -19.17 0.08 1.60
N ILE A 217 -18.98 -0.76 0.58
CA ILE A 217 -19.62 -2.08 0.49
C ILE A 217 -18.97 -3.09 1.45
N ASN A 218 -17.65 -3.08 1.59
CA ASN A 218 -16.94 -4.02 2.45
C ASN A 218 -17.16 -3.73 3.95
N GLU A 219 -17.20 -2.46 4.35
CA GLU A 219 -17.37 -2.03 5.74
C GLU A 219 -18.68 -2.52 6.36
N VAL A 220 -19.77 -2.51 5.59
CA VAL A 220 -21.10 -2.90 6.08
C VAL A 220 -21.33 -4.40 6.15
N GLN A 221 -20.32 -5.23 5.87
CA GLN A 221 -20.42 -6.68 5.89
C GLN A 221 -19.89 -7.32 7.18
N ASP A 222 -19.23 -6.54 8.05
CA ASP A 222 -18.67 -6.99 9.34
C ASP A 222 -17.68 -8.16 9.22
N LEU A 223 -17.00 -8.30 8.07
CA LEU A 223 -15.99 -9.33 7.83
C LEU A 223 -14.82 -9.35 8.84
N PRO A 224 -14.36 -8.19 9.39
CA PRO A 224 -13.31 -8.19 10.40
C PRO A 224 -13.68 -8.86 11.73
N SER A 225 -14.97 -9.13 12.01
CA SER A 225 -15.39 -9.79 13.26
C SER A 225 -15.19 -11.31 13.24
N LEU A 226 -14.95 -11.90 12.06
CA LEU A 226 -14.61 -13.31 11.89
C LEU A 226 -13.29 -13.66 12.57
N LYS A 227 -13.25 -14.81 13.22
CA LYS A 227 -12.00 -15.38 13.76
C LYS A 227 -11.20 -16.06 12.64
N PRO A 228 -9.87 -16.19 12.78
CA PRO A 228 -9.07 -16.95 11.83
C PRO A 228 -9.64 -18.35 11.59
N GLY A 229 -9.78 -18.74 10.32
CA GLY A 229 -10.40 -19.97 9.85
C GLY A 229 -11.92 -19.90 9.66
N GLU A 230 -12.61 -18.90 10.24
CA GLU A 230 -14.04 -18.72 10.02
C GLU A 230 -14.31 -18.23 8.59
N THR A 231 -15.37 -18.75 8.00
CA THR A 231 -15.79 -18.46 6.63
C THR A 231 -17.18 -17.86 6.63
N ALA A 232 -17.37 -16.79 5.86
CA ALA A 232 -18.68 -16.20 5.57
C ALA A 232 -18.80 -15.92 4.08
N TRP A 233 -20.02 -15.93 3.56
CA TRP A 233 -20.27 -15.36 2.24
C TRP A 233 -20.23 -13.83 2.32
N ALA A 234 -19.64 -13.19 1.32
CA ALA A 234 -19.47 -11.75 1.21
C ALA A 234 -19.77 -11.30 -0.23
N MET A 235 -20.23 -10.07 -0.38
CA MET A 235 -20.31 -9.36 -1.65
C MET A 235 -19.00 -8.64 -1.90
N MET A 236 -18.33 -8.94 -3.01
CA MET A 236 -17.14 -8.21 -3.45
C MET A 236 -17.40 -7.55 -4.79
N MET A 237 -16.82 -6.36 -4.98
CA MET A 237 -16.81 -5.69 -6.27
C MET A 237 -15.74 -6.32 -7.16
N VAL A 238 -16.16 -6.91 -8.27
CA VAL A 238 -15.26 -7.53 -9.25
C VAL A 238 -15.42 -6.87 -10.62
N THR A 239 -14.35 -6.84 -11.41
CA THR A 239 -14.41 -6.38 -12.80
C THR A 239 -15.22 -7.35 -13.66
N ARG A 240 -15.96 -6.79 -14.62
CA ARG A 240 -16.66 -7.52 -15.70
C ARG A 240 -15.79 -7.66 -16.95
N GLY A 241 -14.54 -7.19 -16.92
CA GLY A 241 -13.50 -7.28 -17.95
C GLY A 241 -13.98 -7.65 -19.34
N ARG A 242 -14.29 -6.66 -20.19
CA ARG A 242 -14.65 -6.88 -21.60
C ARG A 242 -13.42 -6.90 -22.50
N THR A 243 -12.30 -6.38 -21.99
CA THR A 243 -10.98 -6.40 -22.63
C THR A 243 -9.92 -6.89 -21.65
N ASP A 244 -8.74 -7.25 -22.16
CA ASP A 244 -7.60 -7.66 -21.33
C ASP A 244 -7.19 -6.56 -20.33
N ALA A 245 -7.19 -5.28 -20.76
CA ALA A 245 -6.84 -4.15 -19.90
C ALA A 245 -7.88 -3.91 -18.78
N GLU A 246 -9.17 -4.00 -19.10
CA GLU A 246 -10.27 -3.84 -18.13
C GLU A 246 -10.26 -4.89 -17.01
N CYS A 247 -9.53 -5.99 -17.20
CA CYS A 247 -9.36 -6.97 -16.14
C CYS A 247 -8.38 -6.51 -15.04
N TYR A 248 -7.44 -5.61 -15.35
CA TYR A 248 -6.38 -5.20 -14.42
C TYR A 248 -6.45 -3.72 -14.03
N MET A 249 -7.24 -2.92 -14.72
CA MET A 249 -7.43 -1.52 -14.37
C MET A 249 -8.85 -1.05 -14.66
N TYR A 250 -9.29 -0.09 -13.88
CA TYR A 250 -10.45 0.72 -14.20
C TYR A 250 -10.26 1.41 -15.55
N MET A 251 -11.25 1.30 -16.43
CA MET A 251 -11.32 2.04 -17.69
C MET A 251 -12.57 2.91 -17.68
N PRO A 252 -12.47 4.25 -17.75
CA PRO A 252 -13.64 5.12 -17.81
C PRO A 252 -14.39 4.90 -19.13
N ALA A 253 -15.71 4.93 -19.09
CA ALA A 253 -16.55 4.78 -20.28
C ALA A 253 -16.42 6.00 -21.21
N ASP A 254 -16.19 7.18 -20.66
CA ASP A 254 -16.01 8.43 -21.39
C ASP A 254 -15.10 9.44 -20.66
N ALA A 255 -14.86 10.59 -21.31
CA ALA A 255 -14.03 11.66 -20.78
C ALA A 255 -14.64 12.38 -19.55
N GLN A 256 -15.96 12.35 -19.37
CA GLN A 256 -16.58 12.93 -18.18
C GLN A 256 -16.34 12.03 -16.97
N GLU A 257 -16.50 10.72 -17.13
CA GLU A 257 -16.23 9.72 -16.09
C GLU A 257 -14.74 9.73 -15.70
N GLN A 258 -13.85 9.84 -16.69
CA GLN A 258 -12.43 10.04 -16.45
C GLN A 258 -12.16 11.26 -15.56
N LYS A 259 -12.70 12.44 -15.91
CA LYS A 259 -12.54 13.66 -15.11
C LYS A 259 -13.13 13.55 -13.71
N LYS A 260 -14.20 12.75 -13.57
CA LYS A 260 -14.90 12.52 -12.30
C LYS A 260 -14.07 11.70 -11.31
N TYR A 261 -13.26 10.75 -11.78
CA TYR A 261 -12.58 9.81 -10.88
C TYR A 261 -11.06 9.90 -10.93
N VAL A 262 -10.47 10.18 -12.09
CA VAL A 262 -9.02 10.26 -12.26
C VAL A 262 -8.56 11.65 -11.88
N HIS A 263 -8.19 11.80 -10.62
CA HIS A 263 -7.69 13.04 -10.06
C HIS A 263 -6.18 12.99 -9.85
N LYS A 264 -5.58 14.17 -9.81
CA LYS A 264 -4.21 14.35 -9.37
C LYS A 264 -4.22 15.06 -8.02
N ASN A 265 -3.30 14.69 -7.14
CA ASN A 265 -3.14 15.41 -5.89
C ASN A 265 -2.69 16.84 -6.20
N LYS A 266 -3.44 17.84 -5.68
CA LYS A 266 -3.08 19.24 -5.89
C LYS A 266 -1.71 19.52 -5.27
N ARG A 267 -0.80 20.07 -6.07
CA ARG A 267 0.50 20.54 -5.59
C ARG A 267 0.34 21.78 -4.72
N ASN A 268 0.74 21.68 -3.47
CA ASN A 268 1.11 22.83 -2.67
C ASN A 268 2.48 22.55 -2.05
N LEU A 269 3.17 23.61 -1.61
CA LEU A 269 4.55 23.47 -1.13
C LEU A 269 4.64 22.54 0.09
N MET A 270 3.59 22.51 0.93
CA MET A 270 3.47 21.56 2.04
C MET A 270 3.44 20.11 1.59
N ASN A 271 2.65 19.79 0.56
CA ASN A 271 2.55 18.46 0.00
C ASN A 271 3.90 18.04 -0.60
N GLU A 272 4.64 18.95 -1.24
CA GLU A 272 5.98 18.65 -1.76
C GLU A 272 6.98 18.33 -0.66
N ILE A 273 7.00 19.12 0.42
CA ILE A 273 7.85 18.85 1.60
C ILE A 273 7.49 17.50 2.22
N TYR A 274 6.20 17.16 2.27
CA TYR A 274 5.77 15.84 2.73
C TYR A 274 6.25 14.72 1.79
N GLN A 275 6.18 14.93 0.47
CA GLN A 275 6.63 13.95 -0.53
C GLN A 275 8.14 13.67 -0.43
N VAL A 276 8.96 14.64 0.00
CA VAL A 276 10.39 14.40 0.30
C VAL A 276 10.56 13.30 1.35
N VAL A 277 9.75 13.32 2.41
CA VAL A 277 9.78 12.28 3.46
C VAL A 277 9.28 10.93 2.92
N VAL A 278 8.21 10.95 2.12
CA VAL A 278 7.66 9.73 1.50
C VAL A 278 8.67 9.08 0.57
N LEU A 279 9.30 9.85 -0.32
CA LEU A 279 10.36 9.36 -1.22
C LEU A 279 11.55 8.80 -0.45
N ALA A 280 12.00 9.47 0.61
CA ALA A 280 13.05 8.95 1.46
C ALA A 280 12.67 7.64 2.16
N GLY A 281 11.42 7.52 2.61
CA GLY A 281 10.85 6.28 3.14
C GLY A 281 10.88 5.16 2.11
N HIS A 282 10.39 5.43 0.89
CA HIS A 282 10.43 4.48 -0.22
C HIS A 282 11.86 4.04 -0.52
N MET A 283 12.79 4.98 -0.72
CA MET A 283 14.19 4.66 -0.98
C MET A 283 14.82 3.85 0.16
N THR A 284 14.44 4.08 1.41
CA THR A 284 14.93 3.32 2.57
C THR A 284 14.45 1.88 2.49
N SER A 285 13.16 1.67 2.25
CA SER A 285 12.56 0.34 2.07
C SER A 285 13.20 -0.39 0.89
N GLU A 286 13.38 0.28 -0.24
CA GLU A 286 14.03 -0.30 -1.43
C GLU A 286 15.48 -0.68 -1.18
N SER A 287 16.23 0.18 -0.51
CA SER A 287 17.63 -0.10 -0.18
C SER A 287 17.74 -1.25 0.82
N ARG A 288 16.81 -1.37 1.77
CA ARG A 288 16.74 -2.53 2.67
C ARG A 288 16.48 -3.82 1.90
N LEU A 289 15.48 -3.83 1.01
CA LEU A 289 15.18 -4.98 0.15
C LEU A 289 16.39 -5.36 -0.69
N PHE A 290 17.04 -4.39 -1.32
CA PHE A 290 18.27 -4.61 -2.07
C PHE A 290 19.32 -5.35 -1.22
N ASN A 291 19.58 -4.86 0.00
CA ASN A 291 20.57 -5.46 0.89
C ASN A 291 20.16 -6.89 1.31
N GLU A 292 18.89 -7.15 1.61
CA GLU A 292 18.38 -8.49 1.91
C GLU A 292 18.62 -9.47 0.74
N PHE A 293 18.34 -9.05 -0.50
CA PHE A 293 18.58 -9.87 -1.69
C PHE A 293 20.08 -10.05 -2.01
N ALA A 294 20.89 -9.02 -1.78
CA ALA A 294 22.34 -9.11 -1.93
C ALA A 294 22.92 -10.12 -0.92
N ASP A 295 22.51 -10.05 0.34
CA ASP A 295 22.95 -10.95 1.41
C ASP A 295 22.54 -12.41 1.17
N LEU A 296 21.31 -12.65 0.71
CA LEU A 296 20.86 -13.99 0.33
C LEU A 296 21.70 -14.57 -0.81
N SER A 297 22.08 -13.74 -1.78
CA SER A 297 22.96 -14.15 -2.89
C SER A 297 24.34 -14.56 -2.38
N HIS A 298 24.88 -13.84 -1.39
CA HIS A 298 26.17 -14.17 -0.75
C HIS A 298 26.10 -15.46 0.08
N LYS A 299 25.02 -15.70 0.83
CA LYS A 299 24.87 -16.89 1.69
C LYS A 299 24.67 -18.19 0.90
N HIS A 300 23.98 -18.13 -0.24
CA HIS A 300 23.73 -19.31 -1.07
C HIS A 300 24.77 -19.53 -2.17
N GLY A 301 25.59 -18.53 -2.50
CA GLY A 301 26.69 -18.62 -3.47
C GLY A 301 27.99 -19.24 -2.92
N GLY A 302 27.89 -20.22 -2.01
CA GLY A 302 29.00 -20.76 -1.23
C GLY A 302 30.31 -21.08 -1.99
N ALA A 303 31.43 -20.75 -1.34
CA ALA A 303 32.82 -21.17 -1.56
C ALA A 303 33.52 -20.90 -2.91
N ALA A 304 32.82 -20.82 -4.04
CA ALA A 304 33.49 -20.68 -5.35
C ALA A 304 33.94 -19.24 -5.67
N ALA A 305 33.39 -18.22 -5.00
CA ALA A 305 33.68 -16.81 -5.28
C ALA A 305 34.84 -16.23 -4.44
N GLN A 306 35.33 -16.94 -3.41
CA GLN A 306 36.40 -16.43 -2.53
C GLN A 306 37.82 -16.55 -3.10
N GLN A 307 38.00 -17.17 -4.28
CA GLN A 307 39.34 -17.43 -4.83
C GLN A 307 39.83 -16.47 -5.92
N LYS A 308 39.13 -15.37 -6.22
CA LYS A 308 39.65 -14.37 -7.18
C LYS A 308 39.58 -12.96 -6.61
N GLY A 309 40.72 -12.50 -6.10
CA GLY A 309 40.99 -11.11 -5.73
C GLY A 309 40.93 -10.17 -6.93
N ALA A 310 39.71 -9.81 -7.34
CA ALA A 310 39.41 -8.75 -8.29
C ALA A 310 37.98 -8.24 -8.05
N LEU A 311 37.78 -7.62 -6.88
CA LEU A 311 36.51 -7.11 -6.36
C LEU A 311 36.05 -5.80 -7.04
N SER A 312 36.09 -5.69 -8.38
CA SER A 312 35.61 -4.45 -9.03
C SER A 312 35.00 -4.56 -10.43
N LYS A 313 34.73 -5.73 -11.00
CA LYS A 313 34.06 -5.78 -12.32
C LYS A 313 32.94 -6.82 -12.36
N LYS A 314 31.72 -6.29 -12.22
CA LYS A 314 30.40 -6.92 -12.35
C LYS A 314 29.92 -7.63 -11.10
N PHE A 315 29.11 -6.90 -10.32
CA PHE A 315 28.13 -7.50 -9.42
C PHE A 315 27.22 -8.41 -10.25
N ASN A 316 27.44 -9.72 -10.16
CA ASN A 316 26.47 -10.75 -10.57
C ASN A 316 25.55 -11.06 -9.38
N GLY A 317 24.95 -10.03 -8.77
CA GLY A 317 23.95 -10.25 -7.73
C GLY A 317 22.72 -10.96 -8.28
N SER A 318 21.84 -11.43 -7.40
CA SER A 318 20.53 -11.91 -7.84
C SER A 318 19.88 -10.87 -8.77
N GLU A 319 19.23 -11.35 -9.84
CA GLU A 319 18.51 -10.49 -10.79
C GLU A 319 17.56 -9.51 -10.07
N ASP A 320 17.02 -9.92 -8.91
CA ASP A 320 16.20 -9.11 -8.03
C ASP A 320 16.94 -7.89 -7.44
N ALA A 321 18.16 -8.05 -6.94
CA ALA A 321 18.95 -6.93 -6.43
C ALA A 321 19.31 -5.95 -7.56
N GLN A 322 19.74 -6.46 -8.71
CA GLN A 322 20.04 -5.65 -9.90
C GLN A 322 18.80 -4.87 -10.38
N PHE A 323 17.64 -5.52 -10.33
CA PHE A 323 16.35 -4.93 -10.66
C PHE A 323 15.98 -3.81 -9.69
N ILE A 324 15.99 -4.06 -8.38
CA ILE A 324 15.65 -3.06 -7.36
C ILE A 324 16.53 -1.83 -7.51
N PHE A 325 17.84 -2.03 -7.68
CA PHE A 325 18.78 -0.92 -7.82
C PHE A 325 18.52 -0.08 -9.06
N ASN A 326 18.48 -0.70 -10.24
CA ASN A 326 18.41 0.03 -11.50
C ASN A 326 17.02 0.60 -11.79
N ARG A 327 15.96 -0.11 -11.41
CA ARG A 327 14.58 0.28 -11.72
C ARG A 327 13.92 1.06 -10.60
N ARG A 328 14.36 0.96 -9.34
CA ARG A 328 13.67 1.61 -8.22
C ARG A 328 14.55 2.64 -7.53
N ILE A 329 15.70 2.23 -7.00
CA ILE A 329 16.58 3.12 -6.22
C ILE A 329 17.08 4.29 -7.08
N LYS A 330 17.64 4.02 -8.27
CA LYS A 330 18.16 5.08 -9.15
C LYS A 330 17.10 6.09 -9.59
N PRO A 331 15.92 5.69 -10.11
CA PRO A 331 14.86 6.64 -10.44
C PRO A 331 14.38 7.44 -9.23
N LEU A 332 14.18 6.79 -8.07
CA LEU A 332 13.77 7.49 -6.85
C LEU A 332 14.81 8.52 -6.39
N ALA A 333 16.11 8.22 -6.48
CA ALA A 333 17.16 9.18 -6.15
C ALA A 333 17.13 10.43 -7.05
N ARG A 334 16.96 10.24 -8.37
CA ARG A 334 16.82 11.36 -9.32
C ARG A 334 15.56 12.18 -9.07
N GLU A 335 14.46 11.52 -8.74
CA GLU A 335 13.22 12.19 -8.38
C GLU A 335 13.37 12.96 -7.07
N PHE A 336 14.03 12.40 -6.08
CA PHE A 336 14.32 13.06 -4.82
C PHE A 336 15.11 14.36 -5.05
N ASP A 337 16.23 14.28 -5.79
CA ASP A 337 17.08 15.44 -6.07
C ASP A 337 16.29 16.54 -6.79
N ALA A 338 15.56 16.19 -7.85
CA ALA A 338 14.82 17.20 -8.60
C ALA A 338 13.52 17.66 -7.91
N LEU A 339 13.07 16.99 -6.84
CA LEU A 339 11.99 17.50 -5.99
C LEU A 339 12.54 18.58 -5.06
N LEU A 340 13.74 18.35 -4.51
CA LEU A 340 14.45 19.37 -3.73
C LEU A 340 14.73 20.63 -4.58
N ASP A 341 15.20 20.49 -5.83
CA ASP A 341 15.35 21.61 -6.77
C ASP A 341 14.06 22.44 -6.86
N SER A 342 12.93 21.75 -7.06
CA SER A 342 11.64 22.40 -7.22
C SER A 342 11.17 23.10 -5.94
N ILE A 343 11.41 22.50 -4.77
CA ILE A 343 11.04 23.09 -3.48
C ILE A 343 11.90 24.33 -3.21
N GLU A 344 13.20 24.26 -3.45
CA GLU A 344 14.12 25.40 -3.29
C GLU A 344 13.70 26.58 -4.17
N ALA A 345 13.44 26.32 -5.46
CA ALA A 345 13.01 27.36 -6.39
C ALA A 345 11.68 28.01 -5.96
N ARG A 346 10.73 27.21 -5.45
CA ARG A 346 9.44 27.71 -4.96
C ARG A 346 9.55 28.48 -3.66
N ILE A 347 10.38 28.05 -2.72
CA ILE A 347 10.67 28.80 -1.48
C ILE A 347 11.32 30.13 -1.84
N ALA A 348 12.28 30.15 -2.76
CA ALA A 348 12.93 31.38 -3.21
C ALA A 348 11.96 32.35 -3.88
N GLU A 349 10.99 31.86 -4.65
CA GLU A 349 9.92 32.68 -5.21
C GLU A 349 8.94 33.18 -4.14
N GLU A 350 8.48 32.30 -3.25
CA GLU A 350 7.60 32.68 -2.13
C GLU A 350 8.25 33.76 -1.26
N LYS A 351 9.58 33.70 -1.07
CA LYS A 351 10.33 34.69 -0.28
C LYS A 351 10.26 36.10 -0.86
N LYS A 352 10.02 36.26 -2.17
CA LYS A 352 9.84 37.57 -2.80
C LYS A 352 8.47 38.18 -2.50
N HIS A 353 7.44 37.35 -2.34
CA HIS A 353 6.05 37.80 -2.18
C HIS A 353 5.55 37.75 -0.74
N ASN A 354 6.01 36.74 0.03
CA ASN A 354 5.61 36.48 1.40
C ASN A 354 6.76 35.84 2.21
N PRO A 355 7.70 36.66 2.72
CA PRO A 355 8.87 36.18 3.47
C PRO A 355 8.52 35.34 4.71
N GLY A 356 7.39 35.66 5.38
CA GLY A 356 6.93 34.92 6.54
C GLY A 356 6.50 33.49 6.20
N ALA A 357 5.74 33.31 5.13
CA ALA A 357 5.36 31.98 4.64
C ALA A 357 6.58 31.19 4.13
N ALA A 358 7.49 31.85 3.40
CA ALA A 358 8.73 31.23 2.95
C ALA A 358 9.57 30.68 4.12
N LYS A 359 9.65 31.42 5.23
CA LYS A 359 10.36 30.96 6.43
C LYS A 359 9.69 29.74 7.08
N ASP A 360 8.37 29.70 7.17
CA ASP A 360 7.64 28.51 7.65
C ASP A 360 7.93 27.28 6.77
N TYR A 361 8.01 27.46 5.44
CA TYR A 361 8.38 26.36 4.54
C TYR A 361 9.84 25.91 4.69
N GLU A 362 10.78 26.84 4.84
CA GLU A 362 12.19 26.56 5.15
C GLU A 362 12.32 25.70 6.43
N ASP A 363 11.65 26.10 7.51
CA ASP A 363 11.70 25.41 8.80
C ASP A 363 11.08 24.00 8.74
N ARG A 364 9.98 23.86 8.00
CA ARG A 364 9.33 22.55 7.79
C ARG A 364 10.16 21.62 6.92
N LEU A 365 10.80 22.13 5.88
CA LEU A 365 11.70 21.36 5.04
C LEU A 365 12.93 20.89 5.84
N SER A 366 13.51 21.78 6.64
CA SER A 366 14.60 21.43 7.56
C SER A 366 14.17 20.30 8.51
N SER A 367 13.01 20.45 9.17
CA SER A 367 12.46 19.43 10.06
C SER A 367 12.23 18.09 9.35
N ALA A 368 11.71 18.12 8.12
CA ALA A 368 11.52 16.93 7.30
C ALA A 368 12.85 16.23 6.99
N LEU A 369 13.88 16.97 6.58
CA LEU A 369 15.21 16.44 6.25
C LEU A 369 15.97 15.92 7.47
N GLN A 370 15.66 16.41 8.68
CA GLN A 370 16.25 15.91 9.93
C GLN A 370 15.61 14.62 10.45
N ARG A 371 14.51 14.15 9.85
CA ARG A 371 13.80 12.94 10.34
C ARG A 371 14.70 11.70 10.33
N PRO A 372 14.49 10.75 11.28
CA PRO A 372 15.28 9.52 11.38
C PRO A 372 15.35 8.68 10.10
N VAL A 373 14.32 8.77 9.24
CA VAL A 373 14.28 8.09 7.94
C VAL A 373 15.48 8.43 7.07
N PHE A 374 16.02 9.65 7.15
CA PHE A 374 17.20 10.03 6.38
C PHE A 374 18.50 9.43 6.91
N GLY A 375 18.60 9.20 8.22
CA GLY A 375 19.71 8.46 8.81
C GLY A 375 19.68 6.99 8.39
N ALA A 376 18.49 6.37 8.42
CA ALA A 376 18.30 5.01 7.92
C ALA A 376 18.63 4.93 6.42
N LEU A 377 18.11 5.85 5.61
CA LEU A 377 18.40 5.96 4.19
C LEU A 377 19.91 6.05 3.93
N GLN A 378 20.62 6.88 4.70
CA GLN A 378 22.06 7.04 4.56
C GLN A 378 22.84 5.76 4.79
N ASN A 379 22.48 5.00 5.82
CA ASN A 379 23.12 3.72 6.08
C ASN A 379 22.80 2.69 5.00
N GLN A 380 21.53 2.62 4.57
CA GLN A 380 21.11 1.66 3.56
C GLN A 380 21.69 1.96 2.18
N ILE A 381 21.70 3.23 1.73
CA ILE A 381 22.29 3.59 0.45
C ILE A 381 23.81 3.39 0.47
N ARG A 382 24.53 3.74 1.55
CA ARG A 382 25.98 3.45 1.61
C ARG A 382 26.26 1.96 1.41
N SER A 383 25.44 1.09 1.99
CA SER A 383 25.53 -0.36 1.74
C SER A 383 25.33 -0.68 0.25
N VAL A 384 24.28 -0.12 -0.38
CA VAL A 384 24.03 -0.29 -1.83
C VAL A 384 25.22 0.22 -2.66
N GLU A 385 25.78 1.40 -2.36
CA GLU A 385 26.93 1.97 -3.07
C GLU A 385 28.19 1.10 -2.90
N ASN A 386 28.42 0.54 -1.71
CA ASN A 386 29.52 -0.38 -1.45
C ASN A 386 29.39 -1.67 -2.27
N VAL A 387 28.17 -2.19 -2.40
CA VAL A 387 27.88 -3.42 -3.15
C VAL A 387 27.95 -3.18 -4.66
N THR A 388 27.41 -2.07 -5.15
CA THR A 388 27.27 -1.79 -6.59
C THR A 388 28.47 -1.06 -7.19
N GLY A 389 29.25 -0.32 -6.37
CA GLY A 389 30.31 0.58 -6.81
C GLY A 389 29.80 1.91 -7.40
N GLU A 390 28.49 2.13 -7.46
CA GLU A 390 27.88 3.33 -8.02
C GLU A 390 27.45 4.31 -6.93
N ARG A 391 27.82 5.59 -7.06
CA ARG A 391 27.58 6.65 -6.06
C ARG A 391 26.22 7.32 -6.25
N VAL A 392 25.13 6.61 -5.96
CA VAL A 392 23.75 7.10 -6.15
C VAL A 392 23.24 7.93 -4.97
N GLY A 393 23.75 7.71 -3.76
CA GLY A 393 23.41 8.46 -2.56
C GLY A 393 24.27 9.68 -2.32
N GLN A 394 25.49 9.73 -2.86
CA GLN A 394 26.38 10.87 -2.63
C GLN A 394 25.75 12.21 -3.05
N SER A 395 25.05 12.28 -4.19
CA SER A 395 24.33 13.51 -4.59
C SER A 395 23.25 13.87 -3.58
N VAL A 396 22.40 12.91 -3.22
CA VAL A 396 21.28 13.07 -2.27
C VAL A 396 21.75 13.56 -0.91
N PHE A 397 22.81 12.97 -0.34
CA PHE A 397 23.29 13.34 1.00
C PHE A 397 24.15 14.61 1.01
N GLN A 398 24.96 14.85 -0.03
CA GLN A 398 25.69 16.12 -0.15
C GLN A 398 24.71 17.27 -0.29
N ARG A 399 23.67 17.09 -1.10
CA ARG A 399 22.61 18.07 -1.30
C ARG A 399 21.80 18.31 -0.02
N ARG A 400 21.33 17.24 0.64
CA ARG A 400 20.65 17.35 1.94
C ARG A 400 21.51 18.13 2.95
N ARG A 401 22.80 17.81 3.04
CA ARG A 401 23.71 18.48 3.97
C ARG A 401 23.85 19.96 3.62
N LYS A 402 24.12 20.27 2.36
CA LYS A 402 24.18 21.66 1.86
C LYS A 402 22.90 22.43 2.21
N MET A 403 21.72 21.84 1.95
CA MET A 403 20.44 22.47 2.28
C MET A 403 20.26 22.71 3.78
N LEU A 404 20.61 21.74 4.64
CA LEU A 404 20.54 21.94 6.09
C LEU A 404 21.46 23.08 6.54
N ASP A 405 22.68 23.13 5.98
CA ASP A 405 23.65 24.18 6.27
C ASP A 405 23.12 25.56 5.77
N ASP A 406 22.57 25.64 4.56
CA ASP A 406 21.97 26.85 3.97
C ASP A 406 20.73 27.35 4.74
N LEU A 407 19.96 26.43 5.34
CA LEU A 407 18.80 26.73 6.18
C LEU A 407 19.19 27.12 7.63
N GLY A 408 20.48 27.16 7.96
CA GLY A 408 20.98 27.44 9.30
C GLY A 408 20.67 26.34 10.32
N ALA A 409 20.26 25.17 9.85
CA ALA A 409 19.96 24.01 10.67
C ALA A 409 21.25 23.21 10.84
N GLY A 410 21.99 23.47 11.93
CA GLY A 410 23.27 22.80 12.20
C GLY A 410 23.21 21.30 11.89
N SER A 411 24.14 20.81 11.06
CA SER A 411 24.23 19.39 10.72
C SER A 411 24.16 18.55 12.00
N PRO A 412 23.25 17.55 12.11
CA PRO A 412 23.31 16.61 13.21
C PRO A 412 24.67 15.92 13.13
N ALA A 413 25.56 16.29 14.05
CA ALA A 413 26.87 15.69 14.15
C ALA A 413 26.70 14.17 14.18
N ASN A 414 27.52 13.48 13.40
CA ASN A 414 27.52 12.04 13.20
C ASN A 414 27.73 11.31 14.55
N GLN A 415 26.69 11.19 15.37
CA GLN A 415 26.77 10.68 16.75
C GLN A 415 26.94 9.15 16.86
N ASN A 416 27.15 8.43 15.75
CA ASN A 416 27.23 6.97 15.74
C ASN A 416 28.60 6.36 15.40
N ASN A 417 29.69 7.11 15.55
CA ASN A 417 31.05 6.53 15.54
C ASN A 417 31.73 6.70 16.91
N GLY A 418 31.16 6.04 17.92
CA GLY A 418 31.83 5.74 19.19
C GLY A 418 32.04 4.25 19.30
N GLN A 419 33.29 3.81 19.23
CA GLN A 419 33.73 2.44 19.46
C GLN A 419 33.16 1.89 20.78
N ASN A 420 32.59 0.69 20.77
CA ASN A 420 32.45 -0.12 21.98
C ASN A 420 32.87 -1.56 21.68
N ASN A 421 34.18 -1.78 21.81
CA ASN A 421 34.74 -3.10 22.04
C ASN A 421 34.43 -3.49 23.48
N GLY A 422 33.75 -4.64 23.64
CA GLY A 422 33.87 -5.52 24.80
C GLY A 422 33.36 -4.99 26.14
N GLN A 423 32.20 -5.49 26.58
CA GLN A 423 32.18 -6.32 27.79
C GLN A 423 30.85 -7.07 27.90
N ASN A 424 31.02 -8.39 27.93
CA ASN A 424 30.04 -9.38 28.33
C ASN A 424 29.73 -9.16 29.82
N ASN A 425 28.47 -8.99 30.19
CA ASN A 425 27.96 -9.40 31.50
C ASN A 425 26.43 -9.40 31.49
N GLY A 426 25.86 -10.58 31.74
CA GLY A 426 24.43 -10.76 31.85
C GLY A 426 23.84 -10.11 33.09
N ARG A 427 22.55 -9.80 33.03
CA ARG A 427 21.62 -9.88 34.16
C ARG A 427 20.18 -9.82 33.65
N ASN A 428 19.44 -10.86 34.01
CA ASN A 428 17.99 -10.84 34.17
C ASN A 428 17.56 -9.63 35.01
N HIS A 429 16.44 -9.00 34.65
CA HIS A 429 15.28 -8.81 35.53
C HIS A 429 14.12 -8.21 34.71
N GLY A 430 12.93 -8.73 34.97
CA GLY A 430 11.69 -8.28 34.35
C GLY A 430 10.95 -7.21 35.16
N LEU A 431 9.62 -7.25 34.98
CA LEU A 431 8.57 -6.35 35.49
C LEU A 431 8.37 -5.10 34.61
N SER A 432 7.17 -4.53 34.45
CA SER A 432 5.77 -4.89 34.68
C SER A 432 4.99 -3.58 34.42
N GLY A 433 3.76 -3.67 33.92
CA GLY A 433 2.76 -2.62 34.14
C GLY A 433 2.10 -2.07 32.88
N TYR A 434 0.85 -2.46 32.60
CA TYR A 434 -0.31 -1.62 32.92
C TYR A 434 -1.64 -2.37 32.67
N ALA A 435 -2.31 -2.64 33.81
CA ALA A 435 -3.74 -2.57 34.08
C ALA A 435 -4.77 -3.26 33.16
N GLN A 436 -5.16 -4.47 33.57
CA GLN A 436 -6.48 -5.06 33.31
C GLN A 436 -7.55 -4.41 34.23
N ARG A 437 -8.65 -3.92 33.66
CA ARG A 437 -9.85 -3.52 34.41
C ARG A 437 -10.75 -4.74 34.68
N LYS A 438 -11.02 -4.99 35.96
CA LYS A 438 -11.94 -6.02 36.48
C LYS A 438 -13.41 -5.61 36.25
N LYS A 439 -14.26 -6.62 35.95
CA LYS A 439 -15.72 -6.56 36.04
C LYS A 439 -16.16 -6.73 37.51
N PRO A 440 -17.25 -6.07 37.96
CA PRO A 440 -17.89 -6.44 39.22
C PRO A 440 -18.89 -7.59 39.00
N ARG A 441 -18.83 -8.60 39.88
CA ARG A 441 -19.96 -9.48 40.20
C ARG A 441 -20.39 -9.09 41.61
N GLY A 442 -21.61 -8.59 41.74
CA GLY A 442 -22.33 -8.53 43.01
C GLY A 442 -23.21 -9.76 43.14
N ASN A 443 -23.19 -10.36 44.33
CA ASN A 443 -24.29 -11.16 44.88
C ASN A 443 -24.43 -10.71 46.34
N GLY A 444 -25.61 -10.23 46.66
CA GLY A 444 -26.13 -9.84 47.97
C GLY A 444 -27.61 -9.63 47.78
#